data_AF-A0A835Q0U9-F1
#
_entry.id   AF-A0A835Q0U9-F1
#
_cell.length_a   1.000
_cell.length_b   1.000
_cell.length_c   1.000
_cell.angle_alpha   90.00
_cell.angle_beta   90.00
_cell.angle_gamma   90.00
#
_symmetry.space_group_name_H-M   'P 1'
#
loop_
_entity.id
_entity.type
_entity.pdbx_description
1 polymer ?
#
loop_
_entity_poly.entity_id
_entity_poly.type
_entity_poly.pdbx_seq_one_letter_code
_entity_poly.pdbx_strand_id
1 'polypeptide(L)'
;MVAKRKAELARVREEREMMEKALKSQRKMEDRKRRLEQRNLKRKESLDKARTKYEVMEQIWDSLARDQNAATALGLLFFVIFYKTVVLSYKRQKKDYEDRLKIEKAEAEEKNKMRQLEREMAGLDGSEDDQGEERQGEQNPYLQMAKKFMQSGARVRRAHSKRPPQYLERDVDVKFTDVAGLGKIRLELEEIVKFFTMGEVYRRRGVKIPGGILLCGPPGVGKTLLAKAVAGEAGVNFFSISASQFVEIYVGVGASRVRALYQEARENAPSVVFIDELDAVGRKRGLIKDSGGKERDATLNQLLICLDGFEGRGDVITIAATNRHDILDPALVRPGRFDRKIFIPKPSLTGRVEILKLHAQKKPTAEDMDYVAVASMTEGMVGAELANIVEIAAINMIRDGRSEAYNNRRLVTSCTNRGKRNARYNGEKSRDMETARSK
;
A
#
# COMPACT_ATOMS: atom_id res chain seq x y z
N MET A 1 -1.40 -64.46 -37.14
CA MET A 1 -0.33 -63.58 -37.70
C MET A 1 -0.60 -62.08 -37.50
N VAL A 2 -1.81 -61.57 -37.75
CA VAL A 2 -2.12 -60.12 -37.68
C VAL A 2 -1.91 -59.51 -36.29
N ALA A 3 -2.25 -60.21 -35.20
CA ALA A 3 -2.07 -59.72 -33.84
C ALA A 3 -0.58 -59.55 -33.44
N LYS A 4 0.28 -60.50 -33.85
CA LYS A 4 1.74 -60.41 -33.62
C LYS A 4 2.35 -59.21 -34.37
N ARG A 5 1.93 -58.99 -35.62
CA ARG A 5 2.40 -57.87 -36.45
C ARG A 5 1.95 -56.51 -35.92
N LYS A 6 0.75 -56.42 -35.33
CA LYS A 6 0.26 -55.21 -34.63
C LYS A 6 1.04 -54.91 -33.34
N ALA A 7 1.36 -55.93 -32.54
CA ALA A 7 2.15 -55.77 -31.33
C ALA A 7 3.59 -55.32 -31.62
N GLU A 8 4.19 -55.84 -32.69
CA GLU A 8 5.53 -55.45 -33.15
C GLU A 8 5.57 -54.00 -33.65
N LEU A 9 4.57 -53.57 -34.42
CA LEU A 9 4.40 -52.17 -34.85
C LEU A 9 4.19 -51.21 -33.68
N ALA A 10 3.49 -51.62 -32.63
CA ALA A 10 3.30 -50.82 -31.42
C ALA A 10 4.62 -50.62 -30.66
N ARG A 11 5.43 -51.68 -30.51
CA ARG A 11 6.76 -51.59 -29.87
C ARG A 11 7.71 -50.65 -30.62
N VAL A 12 7.76 -50.77 -31.96
CA VAL A 12 8.58 -49.89 -32.80
C VAL A 12 8.13 -48.42 -32.69
N ARG A 13 6.83 -48.17 -32.53
CA ARG A 13 6.29 -46.82 -32.34
C ARG A 13 6.67 -46.25 -30.96
N GLU A 14 6.56 -47.04 -29.90
CA GLU A 14 6.98 -46.65 -28.54
C GLU A 14 8.48 -46.34 -28.47
N GLU A 15 9.31 -47.18 -29.11
CA GLU A 15 10.76 -46.94 -29.20
C GLU A 15 11.10 -45.64 -29.94
N ARG A 16 10.40 -45.34 -31.04
CA ARG A 16 10.56 -44.06 -31.76
C ARG A 16 10.15 -42.86 -30.91
N GLU A 17 9.04 -42.95 -30.18
CA GLU A 17 8.59 -41.87 -29.29
C GLU A 17 9.55 -41.65 -28.12
N MET A 18 10.12 -42.73 -27.56
CA MET A 18 11.15 -42.64 -26.51
C MET A 18 12.45 -42.00 -27.04
N MET A 19 12.87 -42.37 -28.25
CA MET A 19 14.04 -41.80 -28.91
C MET A 19 13.83 -40.30 -29.23
N GLU A 20 12.64 -39.91 -29.70
CA GLU A 20 12.30 -38.52 -29.98
C GLU A 20 12.26 -37.66 -28.70
N LYS A 21 11.69 -38.19 -27.61
CA LYS A 21 11.71 -37.55 -26.28
C LYS A 21 13.14 -37.37 -25.76
N ALA A 22 13.99 -38.38 -25.90
CA ALA A 22 15.39 -38.32 -25.52
C ALA A 22 16.14 -37.24 -26.31
N LEU A 23 15.95 -37.18 -27.63
CA LEU A 23 16.61 -36.20 -28.50
C LEU A 23 16.14 -34.76 -28.22
N LYS A 24 14.85 -34.56 -27.95
CA LYS A 24 14.30 -33.27 -27.50
C LYS A 24 14.85 -32.83 -26.14
N SER A 25 15.06 -33.78 -25.22
CA SER A 25 15.66 -33.51 -23.91
C SER A 25 17.13 -33.08 -24.02
N GLN A 26 17.90 -33.72 -24.91
CA GLN A 26 19.29 -33.34 -25.17
C GLN A 26 19.40 -31.95 -25.79
N ARG A 27 18.59 -31.64 -26.81
CA ARG A 27 18.54 -30.29 -27.41
C ARG A 27 18.21 -29.21 -26.38
N LYS A 28 17.24 -29.48 -25.49
CA LYS A 28 16.87 -28.55 -24.40
C LYS A 28 18.01 -28.35 -23.39
N MET A 29 18.77 -29.40 -23.07
CA MET A 29 19.96 -29.32 -22.21
C MET A 29 21.07 -28.50 -22.87
N GLU A 30 21.29 -28.69 -24.18
CA GLU A 30 22.30 -27.97 -24.95
C GLU A 30 21.96 -26.47 -25.09
N ASP A 31 20.70 -26.14 -25.40
CA ASP A 31 20.21 -24.75 -25.44
C ASP A 31 20.36 -24.06 -24.08
N ARG A 32 20.13 -24.81 -22.99
CA ARG A 32 20.31 -24.29 -21.61
C ARG A 32 21.77 -23.99 -21.33
N LYS A 33 22.71 -24.83 -21.79
CA LYS A 33 24.15 -24.57 -21.69
C LYS A 33 24.56 -23.33 -22.49
N ARG A 34 24.14 -23.21 -23.75
CA ARG A 34 24.42 -22.03 -24.60
C ARG A 34 23.92 -20.72 -23.99
N ARG A 35 22.71 -20.72 -23.40
CA ARG A 35 22.18 -19.53 -22.70
C ARG A 35 22.98 -19.17 -21.46
N LEU A 36 23.48 -20.16 -20.73
CA LEU A 36 24.27 -19.94 -19.52
C LEU A 36 25.66 -19.38 -19.87
N GLU A 37 26.29 -19.89 -20.93
CA GLU A 37 27.54 -19.36 -21.48
C GLU A 37 27.40 -17.92 -21.97
N GLN A 38 26.35 -17.60 -22.75
CA GLN A 38 26.06 -16.24 -23.17
C GLN A 38 25.84 -15.29 -21.99
N ARG A 39 25.15 -15.74 -20.93
CA ARG A 39 24.95 -14.94 -19.72
C ARG A 39 26.28 -14.68 -18.99
N ASN A 40 27.14 -15.69 -18.92
CA ASN A 40 28.45 -15.55 -18.30
C ASN A 40 29.37 -14.62 -19.10
N LEU A 41 29.33 -14.67 -20.43
CA LEU A 41 30.08 -13.76 -21.30
C LEU A 41 29.62 -12.31 -21.12
N LYS A 42 28.31 -12.05 -21.18
CA LYS A 42 27.75 -10.71 -20.92
C LYS A 42 28.11 -10.18 -19.54
N ARG A 43 28.15 -11.07 -18.53
CA ARG A 43 28.57 -10.70 -17.18
C ARG A 43 30.05 -10.30 -17.15
N LYS A 44 30.93 -11.03 -17.81
CA LYS A 44 32.35 -10.66 -17.94
C LYS A 44 32.51 -9.32 -18.65
N GLU A 45 31.86 -9.12 -19.80
CA GLU A 45 31.89 -7.85 -20.52
C GLU A 45 31.39 -6.67 -19.66
N SER A 46 30.36 -6.87 -18.84
CA SER A 46 29.87 -5.84 -17.93
C SER A 46 30.87 -5.49 -16.83
N LEU A 47 31.61 -6.49 -16.34
CA LEU A 47 32.67 -6.28 -15.34
C LEU A 47 33.87 -5.57 -15.96
N ASP A 48 34.26 -5.92 -17.18
CA ASP A 48 35.36 -5.27 -17.90
C ASP A 48 35.00 -3.81 -18.22
N LYS A 49 33.77 -3.53 -18.65
CA LYS A 49 33.27 -2.15 -18.85
C LYS A 49 33.23 -1.35 -17.55
N ALA A 50 32.87 -1.99 -16.44
CA ALA A 50 32.90 -1.33 -15.14
C ALA A 50 34.36 -1.00 -14.77
N ARG A 51 35.26 -1.97 -14.92
CA ARG A 51 36.69 -1.82 -14.63
C ARG A 51 37.34 -0.70 -15.44
N THR A 52 37.12 -0.66 -16.75
CA THR A 52 37.65 0.43 -17.59
C THR A 52 37.06 1.79 -17.20
N LYS A 53 35.79 1.84 -16.82
CA LYS A 53 35.18 3.07 -16.31
C LYS A 53 35.81 3.53 -14.99
N TYR A 54 36.15 2.60 -14.10
CA TYR A 54 36.87 2.91 -12.87
C TYR A 54 38.31 3.37 -13.14
N GLU A 55 39.03 2.72 -14.06
CA GLU A 55 40.39 3.10 -14.47
C GLU A 55 40.42 4.50 -15.11
N VAL A 56 39.45 4.82 -15.98
CA VAL A 56 39.32 6.18 -16.55
C VAL A 56 39.02 7.20 -15.46
N MET A 57 38.12 6.87 -14.53
CA MET A 57 37.80 7.75 -13.41
C MET A 57 39.02 7.97 -12.50
N GLU A 58 39.81 6.94 -12.25
CA GLU A 58 41.07 7.00 -11.48
C GLU A 58 42.08 7.96 -12.13
N GLN A 59 42.26 7.89 -13.45
CA GLN A 59 43.12 8.84 -14.18
C GLN A 59 42.63 10.28 -14.08
N ILE A 60 41.31 10.50 -14.12
CA ILE A 60 40.72 11.82 -13.95
C ILE A 60 40.97 12.34 -12.53
N TRP A 61 40.76 11.51 -11.50
CA TRP A 61 41.04 11.89 -10.12
C TRP A 61 42.53 12.14 -9.86
N ASP A 62 43.42 11.33 -10.41
CA ASP A 62 44.87 11.54 -10.31
C ASP A 62 45.29 12.86 -11.00
N SER A 63 44.69 13.17 -12.16
CA SER A 63 44.92 14.47 -12.83
C SER A 63 44.42 15.66 -12.00
N LEU A 64 43.23 15.56 -11.40
CA LEU A 64 42.67 16.62 -10.55
C LEU A 64 43.42 16.78 -9.22
N ALA A 65 44.01 15.69 -8.70
CA ALA A 65 44.76 15.71 -7.45
C ALA A 65 46.16 16.34 -7.62
N ARG A 66 46.76 16.24 -8.81
CA ARG A 66 48.04 16.89 -9.14
C ARG A 66 47.90 18.42 -9.29
N ASP A 67 46.71 18.89 -9.70
CA ASP A 67 46.41 20.32 -9.78
C ASP A 67 46.09 20.91 -8.39
N GLN A 68 47.02 21.72 -7.87
CA GLN A 68 46.93 22.30 -6.53
C GLN A 68 45.68 23.17 -6.31
N ASN A 69 45.18 23.83 -7.36
CA ASN A 69 43.95 24.63 -7.31
C ASN A 69 42.67 23.77 -7.34
N ALA A 70 42.67 22.64 -8.04
CA ALA A 70 41.54 21.73 -8.10
C ALA A 70 41.41 20.91 -6.80
N ALA A 71 42.53 20.46 -6.24
CA ALA A 71 42.58 19.75 -4.97
C ALA A 71 42.08 20.63 -3.80
N THR A 72 42.43 21.91 -3.78
CA THR A 72 41.97 22.87 -2.76
C THR A 72 40.48 23.19 -2.90
N ALA A 73 39.96 23.33 -4.13
CA ALA A 73 38.54 23.53 -4.38
C ALA A 73 37.70 22.30 -3.97
N LEU A 74 38.16 21.10 -4.31
CA LEU A 74 37.53 19.84 -3.87
C LEU A 74 37.60 19.68 -2.35
N GLY A 75 38.75 19.98 -1.74
CA GLY A 75 38.91 19.97 -0.28
C GLY A 75 37.93 20.91 0.43
N LEU A 76 37.74 22.13 -0.09
CA LEU A 76 36.74 23.08 0.40
C LEU A 76 35.31 22.56 0.23
N LEU A 77 34.98 21.98 -0.92
CA LEU A 77 33.66 21.37 -1.17
C LEU A 77 33.37 20.23 -0.18
N PHE A 78 34.32 19.30 -0.01
CA PHE A 78 34.20 18.21 0.94
C PHE A 78 34.13 18.72 2.38
N PHE A 79 34.89 19.75 2.73
CA PHE A 79 34.85 20.38 4.06
C PHE A 79 33.47 21.01 4.33
N VAL A 80 32.88 21.72 3.37
CA VAL A 80 31.55 22.32 3.52
C VAL A 80 30.46 21.24 3.66
N ILE A 81 30.51 20.19 2.84
CA ILE A 81 29.57 19.06 2.93
C ILE A 81 29.73 18.35 4.28
N PHE A 82 30.96 18.06 4.71
CA PHE A 82 31.25 17.41 5.97
C PHE A 82 30.83 18.26 7.16
N TYR A 83 31.16 19.56 7.16
CA TYR A 83 30.76 20.49 8.22
C TYR A 83 29.23 20.59 8.34
N LYS A 84 28.53 20.68 7.20
CA LYS A 84 27.07 20.75 7.19
C LYS A 84 26.42 19.44 7.64
N THR A 85 27.03 18.30 7.32
CA THR A 85 26.44 16.98 7.61
C THR A 85 26.76 16.53 9.04
N VAL A 86 28.00 16.69 9.49
CA VAL A 86 28.48 16.16 10.76
C VAL A 86 28.40 17.20 11.87
N VAL A 87 28.96 18.40 11.66
CA VAL A 87 29.07 19.40 12.73
C VAL A 87 27.70 20.00 13.06
N LEU A 88 26.90 20.37 12.06
CA LEU A 88 25.55 20.89 12.32
C LEU A 88 24.60 19.80 12.87
N SER A 89 24.76 18.55 12.44
CA SER A 89 23.97 17.43 12.97
C SER A 89 24.31 17.15 14.43
N TYR A 90 25.61 17.10 14.76
CA TYR A 90 26.09 16.87 16.13
C TYR A 90 25.68 18.01 17.08
N LYS A 91 25.75 19.26 16.62
CA LYS A 91 25.33 20.43 17.41
C LYS A 91 23.82 20.44 17.69
N ARG A 92 22.99 19.94 16.76
CA ARG A 92 21.56 19.72 17.01
C ARG A 92 21.33 18.61 18.02
N GLN A 93 21.97 17.45 17.85
CA GLN A 93 21.80 16.31 18.75
C GLN A 93 22.25 16.60 20.19
N LYS A 94 23.35 17.33 20.38
CA LYS A 94 23.82 17.70 21.73
C LYS A 94 22.83 18.62 22.45
N LYS A 95 22.25 19.59 21.73
CA LYS A 95 21.22 20.48 22.27
C LYS A 95 19.96 19.71 22.64
N ASP A 96 19.51 18.79 21.78
CA ASP A 96 18.35 17.94 22.05
C ASP A 96 18.58 17.01 23.25
N TYR A 97 19.82 16.54 23.48
CA TYR A 97 20.17 15.72 24.63
C TYR A 97 20.20 16.53 25.94
N GLU A 98 20.81 17.72 25.93
CA GLU A 98 20.83 18.62 27.09
C GLU A 98 19.42 19.09 27.48
N ASP A 99 18.57 19.36 26.49
CA ASP A 99 17.17 19.74 26.73
C ASP A 99 16.36 18.57 27.31
N ARG A 100 16.59 17.33 26.85
CA ARG A 100 15.98 16.12 27.44
C ARG A 100 16.40 15.90 28.88
N LEU A 101 17.69 16.07 29.20
CA LEU A 101 18.21 15.86 30.55
C LEU A 101 17.65 16.89 31.55
N LYS A 102 17.35 18.11 31.07
CA LYS A 102 16.66 19.13 31.88
C LYS A 102 15.19 18.79 32.12
N ILE A 103 14.50 18.27 31.09
CA ILE A 103 13.09 17.83 31.22
C ILE A 103 13.00 16.67 32.20
N GLU A 104 13.87 15.66 32.09
CA GLU A 104 13.87 14.49 32.97
C GLU A 104 14.17 14.86 34.43
N LYS A 105 15.12 15.78 34.67
CA LYS A 105 15.39 16.30 36.02
C LYS A 105 14.19 17.06 36.58
N ALA A 106 13.52 17.89 35.78
CA ALA A 106 12.33 18.61 36.19
C ALA A 106 11.14 17.67 36.50
N GLU A 107 10.90 16.66 35.66
CA GLU A 107 9.86 15.64 35.88
C GLU A 107 10.15 14.78 37.12
N ALA A 108 11.42 14.44 37.37
CA ALA A 108 11.82 13.70 38.57
C ALA A 108 11.60 14.53 39.85
N GLU A 109 11.89 15.83 39.81
CA GLU A 109 11.58 16.74 40.92
C GLU A 109 10.07 16.88 41.15
N GLU A 110 9.26 17.00 40.10
CA GLU A 110 7.80 17.02 40.21
C GLU A 110 7.24 15.71 40.76
N LYS A 111 7.78 14.57 40.31
CA LYS A 111 7.36 13.25 40.79
C LYS A 111 7.74 13.02 42.25
N ASN A 112 8.90 13.53 42.69
CA ASN A 112 9.30 13.48 44.08
C ASN A 112 8.42 14.39 44.95
N LYS A 113 8.04 15.59 44.45
CA LYS A 113 7.07 16.47 45.12
C LYS A 113 5.68 15.84 45.20
N MET A 114 5.22 15.18 44.15
CA MET A 114 3.95 14.43 44.14
C MET A 114 3.98 13.26 45.12
N ARG A 115 5.08 12.50 45.19
CA ARG A 115 5.25 11.41 46.17
C ARG A 115 5.33 11.90 47.61
N GLN A 116 5.90 13.08 47.86
CA GLN A 116 5.87 13.71 49.17
C GLN A 116 4.45 14.09 49.55
N LEU A 117 3.69 14.72 48.65
CA LEU A 117 2.27 15.03 48.84
C LEU A 117 1.39 13.79 49.04
N GLU A 118 1.64 12.71 48.29
CA GLU A 118 0.94 11.42 48.48
C GLU A 118 1.28 10.77 49.83
N ARG A 119 2.53 10.86 50.30
CA ARG A 119 2.92 10.39 51.64
C ARG A 119 2.28 11.21 52.76
N GLU A 120 2.19 12.52 52.58
CA GLU A 120 1.50 13.41 53.51
C GLU A 120 0.00 13.15 53.55
N MET A 121 -0.64 12.87 52.40
CA MET A 121 -2.06 12.44 52.35
C MET A 121 -2.28 11.05 52.96
N ALA A 122 -1.40 10.08 52.69
CA ALA A 122 -1.51 8.73 53.25
C ALA A 122 -1.25 8.69 54.77
N GLY A 123 -0.57 9.69 55.33
CA GLY A 123 -0.38 9.85 56.77
C GLY A 123 -1.58 10.44 57.50
N LEU A 124 -2.57 10.98 56.78
CA LEU A 124 -3.79 11.60 57.33
C LEU A 124 -5.02 10.67 57.28
N ASP A 125 -4.96 9.57 56.54
CA ASP A 125 -6.06 8.60 56.37
C ASP A 125 -6.04 7.45 57.40
N GLY A 126 -5.27 7.62 58.48
CA GLY A 126 -5.06 6.66 59.55
C GLY A 126 -5.71 7.04 60.88
N SER A 127 -6.96 7.50 60.86
CA SER A 127 -7.80 7.61 62.06
C SER A 127 -9.25 7.84 61.65
N GLU A 128 -9.99 6.76 61.40
CA GLU A 128 -11.45 6.79 61.50
C GLU A 128 -11.80 6.55 62.97
N ASP A 129 -12.40 7.55 63.62
CA ASP A 129 -13.43 7.35 64.65
C ASP A 129 -14.25 8.64 64.83
N ASP A 130 -15.53 8.49 64.47
CA ASP A 130 -16.74 8.92 65.19
C ASP A 130 -17.17 10.41 65.34
N GLN A 131 -18.46 10.61 65.00
CA GLN A 131 -19.45 11.60 65.45
C GLN A 131 -19.28 13.13 65.21
N GLY A 132 -20.26 13.68 64.47
CA GLY A 132 -21.06 14.83 64.95
C GLY A 132 -20.70 16.25 64.47
N GLU A 133 -21.78 16.99 64.16
CA GLU A 133 -21.94 18.45 64.11
C GLU A 133 -21.69 19.25 62.80
N GLU A 134 -22.74 20.00 62.44
CA GLU A 134 -22.73 21.12 61.51
C GLU A 134 -21.95 22.31 62.08
N ARG A 135 -21.06 22.94 61.29
CA ARG A 135 -21.03 24.41 61.11
C ARG A 135 -19.98 24.90 60.10
N GLN A 136 -20.47 25.83 59.27
CA GLN A 136 -19.81 26.99 58.66
C GLN A 136 -18.52 26.77 57.87
N GLY A 137 -18.66 26.94 56.55
CA GLY A 137 -17.56 26.90 55.62
C GLY A 137 -16.58 28.05 55.83
N GLU A 138 -15.34 27.70 56.14
CA GLU A 138 -14.18 28.49 55.77
C GLU A 138 -13.10 27.59 55.18
N GLN A 139 -12.78 27.89 53.93
CA GLN A 139 -11.48 27.71 53.29
C GLN A 139 -10.87 26.31 53.39
N ASN A 140 -11.35 25.38 52.57
CA ASN A 140 -10.54 24.22 52.21
C ASN A 140 -9.35 24.71 51.36
N PRO A 141 -8.10 24.77 51.89
CA PRO A 141 -6.96 25.39 51.21
C PRO A 141 -6.61 24.67 49.90
N TYR A 142 -6.93 23.37 49.85
CA TYR A 142 -6.82 22.51 48.68
C TYR A 142 -7.74 22.94 47.54
N LEU A 143 -8.98 23.36 47.84
CA LEU A 143 -9.93 23.81 46.82
C LEU A 143 -9.55 25.20 46.29
N GLN A 144 -8.95 26.05 47.12
CA GLN A 144 -8.38 27.33 46.69
C GLN A 144 -7.11 27.15 45.86
N MET A 145 -6.19 26.25 46.24
CA MET A 145 -5.03 25.90 45.42
C MET A 145 -5.46 25.30 44.09
N ALA A 146 -6.42 24.38 44.07
CA ALA A 146 -6.95 23.78 42.84
C ALA A 146 -7.62 24.83 41.92
N LYS A 147 -8.39 25.78 42.49
CA LYS A 147 -8.94 26.92 41.72
C LYS A 147 -7.85 27.87 41.22
N LYS A 148 -6.82 28.17 42.01
CA LYS A 148 -5.66 28.98 41.57
C LYS A 148 -4.83 28.27 40.50
N PHE A 149 -4.72 26.95 40.54
CA PHE A 149 -4.02 26.13 39.54
C PHE A 149 -4.81 26.03 38.22
N MET A 150 -6.15 26.02 38.30
CA MET A 150 -7.03 26.14 37.12
C MET A 150 -7.08 27.57 36.56
N GLN A 151 -7.00 28.60 37.42
CA GLN A 151 -6.98 30.02 37.02
C GLN A 151 -5.61 30.51 36.52
N SER A 152 -4.49 29.91 36.95
CA SER A 152 -3.12 30.31 36.58
C SER A 152 -2.76 30.00 35.13
N GLY A 153 -3.70 29.55 34.30
CA GLY A 153 -3.48 29.42 32.86
C GLY A 153 -2.40 28.41 32.48
N ALA A 154 -2.04 27.50 33.41
CA ALA A 154 -1.21 26.33 33.15
C ALA A 154 -2.00 25.33 32.30
N ARG A 155 -2.34 25.73 31.08
CA ARG A 155 -2.52 24.82 29.97
C ARG A 155 -1.26 23.98 29.96
N VAL A 156 -1.39 22.72 30.37
CA VAL A 156 -0.46 21.65 30.04
C VAL A 156 -0.24 21.77 28.53
N ARG A 157 0.81 22.49 28.14
CA ARG A 157 1.31 22.48 26.78
C ARG A 157 1.93 21.10 26.66
N ARG A 158 1.09 20.08 26.45
CA ARG A 158 1.53 18.82 25.83
C ARG A 158 2.35 19.29 24.65
N ALA A 159 3.66 19.04 24.71
CA ALA A 159 4.53 19.28 23.59
C ALA A 159 4.10 18.31 22.48
N HIS A 160 3.06 18.69 21.75
CA HIS A 160 2.70 18.12 20.47
C HIS A 160 3.78 18.57 19.47
N SER A 161 5.00 18.07 19.63
CA SER A 161 5.75 17.68 18.46
C SER A 161 5.02 16.45 17.92
N LYS A 162 3.85 16.66 17.28
CA LYS A 162 3.17 15.61 16.54
C LYS A 162 4.18 15.18 15.49
N ARG A 163 4.82 14.02 15.70
CA ARG A 163 5.48 13.33 14.59
C ARG A 163 4.45 13.31 13.45
N PRO A 164 4.83 13.70 12.23
CA PRO A 164 3.88 13.70 11.14
C PRO A 164 3.28 12.29 11.05
N PRO A 165 1.96 12.19 10.85
CA PRO A 165 1.29 10.90 10.74
C PRO A 165 2.02 10.06 9.67
N GLN A 166 2.41 8.84 10.03
CA GLN A 166 3.25 7.96 9.21
C GLN A 166 2.46 7.38 8.03
N TYR A 167 1.17 7.14 8.24
CA TYR A 167 0.32 6.41 7.30
C TYR A 167 -0.67 7.31 6.55
N LEU A 168 -0.74 8.60 6.93
CA LEU A 168 -1.62 9.56 6.29
C LEU A 168 -1.09 9.91 4.89
N GLU A 169 -1.90 9.65 3.88
CA GLU A 169 -1.62 10.07 2.53
C GLU A 169 -2.01 11.56 2.40
N ARG A 170 -1.04 12.41 2.05
CA ARG A 170 -1.28 13.84 1.80
C ARG A 170 -1.77 14.01 0.36
N ASP A 171 -2.66 14.97 0.15
CA ASP A 171 -3.19 15.35 -1.18
C ASP A 171 -4.08 14.31 -1.88
N VAL A 172 -5.05 13.73 -1.15
CA VAL A 172 -6.13 12.94 -1.77
C VAL A 172 -7.22 13.88 -2.29
N ASP A 173 -7.00 14.49 -3.45
CA ASP A 173 -8.01 15.28 -4.18
C ASP A 173 -8.54 14.52 -5.40
N VAL A 174 -8.94 13.26 -5.18
CA VAL A 174 -9.63 12.45 -6.20
C VAL A 174 -11.10 12.44 -5.83
N LYS A 175 -11.97 12.84 -6.77
CA LYS A 175 -13.42 12.81 -6.58
C LYS A 175 -14.07 11.76 -7.46
N PHE A 176 -15.37 11.49 -7.27
CA PHE A 176 -16.08 10.57 -8.17
C PHE A 176 -16.13 11.06 -9.62
N THR A 177 -15.98 12.36 -9.87
CA THR A 177 -15.86 12.92 -11.22
C THR A 177 -14.61 12.45 -11.96
N ASP A 178 -13.55 12.11 -11.23
CA ASP A 178 -12.29 11.64 -11.80
C ASP A 178 -12.27 10.13 -12.05
N VAL A 179 -13.35 9.41 -11.70
CA VAL A 179 -13.46 7.97 -11.90
C VAL A 179 -14.64 7.64 -12.81
N ALA A 180 -14.31 7.11 -13.99
CA ALA A 180 -15.27 6.75 -15.03
C ALA A 180 -15.71 5.28 -14.97
N GLY A 181 -16.87 4.94 -15.53
CA GLY A 181 -17.30 3.56 -15.73
C GLY A 181 -17.84 2.87 -14.48
N LEU A 182 -18.29 3.62 -13.48
CA LEU A 182 -18.76 3.09 -12.19
C LEU A 182 -20.15 2.44 -12.24
N GLY A 183 -21.00 2.83 -13.19
CA GLY A 183 -22.33 2.26 -13.36
C GLY A 183 -23.12 2.15 -12.05
N LYS A 184 -23.59 0.95 -11.72
CA LYS A 184 -24.37 0.66 -10.50
C LYS A 184 -23.56 0.78 -9.20
N ILE A 185 -22.24 0.56 -9.26
CA ILE A 185 -21.34 0.57 -8.09
C ILE A 185 -21.29 1.95 -7.47
N ARG A 186 -21.49 3.00 -8.28
CA ARG A 186 -21.51 4.39 -7.81
C ARG A 186 -22.52 4.59 -6.68
N LEU A 187 -23.72 3.99 -6.77
CA LEU A 187 -24.75 4.13 -5.73
C LEU A 187 -24.30 3.48 -4.41
N GLU A 188 -23.64 2.32 -4.47
CA GLU A 188 -23.09 1.64 -3.29
C GLU A 188 -21.96 2.46 -2.64
N LEU A 189 -21.11 3.11 -3.45
CA LEU A 189 -20.05 3.98 -2.95
C LEU A 189 -20.57 5.30 -2.38
N GLU A 190 -21.60 5.88 -2.98
CA GLU A 190 -22.29 7.07 -2.46
C GLU A 190 -22.96 6.79 -1.11
N GLU A 191 -23.46 5.58 -0.88
CA GLU A 191 -23.96 5.17 0.44
C GLU A 191 -22.85 5.17 1.50
N ILE A 192 -21.63 4.76 1.13
CA ILE A 192 -20.47 4.81 2.03
C ILE A 192 -20.13 6.25 2.40
N VAL A 193 -20.14 7.17 1.42
CA VAL A 193 -19.93 8.60 1.68
C VAL A 193 -21.01 9.15 2.63
N LYS A 194 -22.26 8.73 2.47
CA LYS A 194 -23.36 9.11 3.38
C LYS A 194 -23.15 8.64 4.81
N PHE A 195 -22.45 7.53 5.05
CA PHE A 195 -22.13 7.11 6.43
C PHE A 195 -21.24 8.13 7.15
N PHE A 196 -20.36 8.83 6.43
CA PHE A 196 -19.56 9.90 7.00
C PHE A 196 -20.36 11.20 7.17
N THR A 197 -21.12 11.62 6.16
CA THR A 197 -21.83 12.91 6.20
C THR A 197 -23.10 12.88 7.07
N MET A 198 -23.80 11.75 7.11
CA MET A 198 -25.10 11.59 7.78
C MET A 198 -25.07 10.54 8.91
N GLY A 199 -23.88 10.19 9.42
CA GLY A 199 -23.70 9.13 10.42
C GLY A 199 -24.58 9.27 11.67
N GLU A 200 -24.88 10.49 12.11
CA GLU A 200 -25.82 10.72 13.23
C GLU A 200 -27.25 10.24 12.95
N VAL A 201 -27.75 10.44 11.73
CA VAL A 201 -29.11 10.05 11.34
C VAL A 201 -29.25 8.53 11.38
N TYR A 202 -28.23 7.81 10.90
CA TYR A 202 -28.17 6.34 10.97
C TYR A 202 -28.13 5.86 12.43
N ARG A 203 -27.30 6.49 13.28
CA ARG A 203 -27.20 6.15 14.71
C ARG A 203 -28.51 6.40 15.45
N ARG A 204 -29.21 7.51 15.20
CA ARG A 204 -30.53 7.82 15.80
C ARG A 204 -31.62 6.82 15.40
N ARG A 205 -31.52 6.25 14.19
CA ARG A 205 -32.42 5.19 13.70
C ARG A 205 -32.03 3.78 14.14
N GLY A 206 -31.02 3.64 15.00
CA GLY A 206 -30.53 2.34 15.47
C GLY A 206 -29.79 1.52 14.42
N VAL A 207 -29.43 2.13 13.28
CA VAL A 207 -28.69 1.44 12.21
C VAL A 207 -27.20 1.43 12.58
N LYS A 208 -26.62 0.23 12.67
CA LYS A 208 -25.19 0.06 12.86
C LYS A 208 -24.45 0.38 11.57
N ILE A 209 -23.54 1.35 11.64
CA ILE A 209 -22.64 1.68 10.52
C ILE A 209 -21.65 0.52 10.34
N PRO A 210 -21.43 0.02 9.10
CA PRO A 210 -20.47 -1.04 8.84
C PRO A 210 -19.06 -0.57 9.21
N GLY A 211 -18.33 -1.38 9.98
CA GLY A 211 -16.94 -1.07 10.37
C GLY A 211 -15.94 -1.34 9.24
N GLY A 212 -16.27 -2.26 8.32
CA GLY A 212 -15.38 -2.68 7.26
C GLY A 212 -16.10 -2.94 5.93
N ILE A 213 -15.56 -2.39 4.84
CA ILE A 213 -16.02 -2.62 3.47
C ILE A 213 -14.93 -3.36 2.70
N LEU A 214 -15.29 -4.40 1.98
CA LEU A 214 -14.39 -5.18 1.14
C LEU A 214 -14.67 -4.93 -0.36
N LEU A 215 -13.70 -4.35 -1.05
CA LEU A 215 -13.68 -4.17 -2.50
C LEU A 215 -13.07 -5.41 -3.16
N CYS A 216 -13.90 -6.16 -3.87
CA CYS A 216 -13.51 -7.39 -4.56
C CYS A 216 -13.52 -7.17 -6.07
N GLY A 217 -12.49 -7.60 -6.79
CA GLY A 217 -12.53 -7.56 -8.25
C GLY A 217 -11.19 -7.89 -8.88
N PRO A 218 -11.14 -8.09 -10.20
CA PRO A 218 -9.89 -8.39 -10.89
C PRO A 218 -8.86 -7.23 -10.74
N PRO A 219 -7.57 -7.50 -10.91
CA PRO A 219 -6.56 -6.44 -10.88
C PRO A 219 -6.78 -5.44 -12.01
N GLY A 220 -6.47 -4.16 -11.76
CA GLY A 220 -6.53 -3.11 -12.78
C GLY A 220 -7.90 -2.48 -13.04
N VAL A 221 -8.94 -2.80 -12.25
CA VAL A 221 -10.26 -2.13 -12.30
C VAL A 221 -10.33 -0.81 -11.53
N GLY A 222 -9.27 -0.44 -10.80
CA GLY A 222 -9.22 0.84 -10.07
C GLY A 222 -9.74 0.78 -8.62
N LYS A 223 -9.64 -0.35 -7.92
CA LYS A 223 -10.05 -0.48 -6.50
C LYS A 223 -9.41 0.58 -5.59
N THR A 224 -8.11 0.80 -5.73
CA THR A 224 -7.35 1.82 -5.00
C THR A 224 -7.83 3.24 -5.33
N LEU A 225 -8.09 3.52 -6.62
CA LEU A 225 -8.62 4.81 -7.07
C LEU A 225 -10.03 5.07 -6.51
N LEU A 226 -10.86 4.03 -6.46
CA LEU A 226 -12.21 4.08 -5.90
C LEU A 226 -12.21 4.41 -4.42
N ALA A 227 -11.33 3.77 -3.63
CA ALA A 227 -11.21 4.07 -2.21
C ALA A 227 -10.75 5.52 -1.98
N LYS A 228 -9.81 6.02 -2.79
CA LYS A 228 -9.39 7.43 -2.76
C LYS A 228 -10.55 8.38 -3.12
N ALA A 229 -11.33 8.03 -4.14
CA ALA A 229 -12.49 8.82 -4.55
C ALA A 229 -13.55 8.90 -3.45
N VAL A 230 -13.83 7.80 -2.74
CA VAL A 230 -14.74 7.80 -1.58
C VAL A 230 -14.24 8.74 -0.49
N ALA A 231 -12.94 8.70 -0.17
CA ALA A 231 -12.37 9.56 0.86
C ALA A 231 -12.36 11.04 0.47
N GLY A 232 -12.03 11.34 -0.80
CA GLY A 232 -12.04 12.69 -1.34
C GLY A 232 -13.44 13.29 -1.44
N GLU A 233 -14.45 12.48 -1.81
CA GLU A 233 -15.85 12.91 -1.82
C GLU A 233 -16.40 13.14 -0.41
N ALA A 234 -16.01 12.30 0.55
CA ALA A 234 -16.40 12.46 1.96
C ALA A 234 -15.62 13.58 2.68
N GLY A 235 -14.50 14.05 2.12
CA GLY A 235 -13.65 15.07 2.74
C GLY A 235 -12.98 14.61 4.04
N VAL A 236 -12.64 13.31 4.15
CA VAL A 236 -12.08 12.68 5.36
C VAL A 236 -10.62 12.30 5.18
N ASN A 237 -9.89 12.13 6.29
CA ASN A 237 -8.48 11.75 6.25
C ASN A 237 -8.31 10.35 5.66
N PHE A 238 -7.38 10.18 4.72
CA PHE A 238 -7.13 8.89 4.05
C PHE A 238 -5.80 8.28 4.50
N PHE A 239 -5.88 7.13 5.15
CA PHE A 239 -4.75 6.32 5.55
C PHE A 239 -4.61 5.14 4.60
N SER A 240 -3.44 4.95 4.00
CA SER A 240 -3.25 3.93 2.96
C SER A 240 -2.06 3.04 3.26
N ILE A 241 -2.27 1.73 3.22
CA ILE A 241 -1.22 0.75 3.45
C ILE A 241 -1.46 -0.51 2.61
N SER A 242 -0.39 -1.09 2.07
CA SER A 242 -0.47 -2.44 1.49
C SER A 242 -0.34 -3.46 2.61
N ALA A 243 -1.23 -4.46 2.64
CA ALA A 243 -1.21 -5.50 3.66
C ALA A 243 0.10 -6.31 3.66
N SER A 244 0.80 -6.37 2.52
CA SER A 244 2.13 -6.99 2.42
C SER A 244 3.15 -6.35 3.36
N GLN A 245 2.99 -5.07 3.71
CA GLN A 245 3.87 -4.36 4.64
C GLN A 245 3.68 -4.81 6.10
N PHE A 246 2.63 -5.58 6.40
CA PHE A 246 2.46 -6.16 7.72
C PHE A 246 3.12 -7.53 7.86
N VAL A 247 3.61 -8.13 6.77
CA VAL A 247 4.28 -9.44 6.81
C VAL A 247 5.76 -9.22 7.05
N GLU A 248 6.23 -9.61 8.23
CA GLU A 248 7.63 -9.46 8.65
C GLU A 248 8.20 -10.80 9.14
N ILE A 249 9.52 -10.92 9.15
CA ILE A 249 10.20 -12.11 9.71
C ILE A 249 10.11 -12.10 11.24
N TYR A 250 10.03 -10.90 11.84
CA TYR A 250 9.99 -10.70 13.27
C TYR A 250 8.54 -10.77 13.79
N VAL A 251 8.28 -11.75 14.64
CA VAL A 251 6.98 -11.95 15.26
C VAL A 251 6.54 -10.71 16.03
N GLY A 252 5.33 -10.23 15.77
CA GLY A 252 4.70 -9.11 16.49
C GLY A 252 4.98 -7.73 15.92
N VAL A 253 5.91 -7.57 14.98
CA VAL A 253 6.15 -6.29 14.30
C VAL A 253 4.95 -5.90 13.44
N GLY A 254 4.40 -6.84 12.65
CA GLY A 254 3.18 -6.61 11.86
C GLY A 254 1.99 -6.21 12.71
N ALA A 255 1.72 -6.95 13.80
CA ALA A 255 0.65 -6.63 14.75
C ALA A 255 0.81 -5.23 15.39
N SER A 256 2.03 -4.85 15.78
CA SER A 256 2.32 -3.51 16.31
C SER A 256 2.01 -2.41 15.29
N ARG A 257 2.39 -2.60 14.02
CA ARG A 257 2.08 -1.66 12.93
C ARG A 257 0.58 -1.51 12.70
N VAL A 258 -0.18 -2.61 12.76
CA VAL A 258 -1.65 -2.55 12.66
C VAL A 258 -2.23 -1.71 13.79
N ARG A 259 -1.78 -1.89 15.04
CA ARG A 259 -2.23 -1.05 16.16
C ARG A 259 -1.89 0.43 15.95
N ALA A 260 -0.65 0.72 15.56
CA ALA A 260 -0.20 2.09 15.32
C ALA A 260 -1.03 2.78 14.23
N LEU A 261 -1.31 2.09 13.12
CA LEU A 261 -2.16 2.58 12.03
C LEU A 261 -3.55 2.96 12.53
N TYR A 262 -4.25 2.06 13.23
CA TYR A 262 -5.59 2.33 13.72
C TYR A 262 -5.62 3.39 14.82
N GLN A 263 -4.57 3.46 15.65
CA GLN A 263 -4.43 4.51 16.65
C GLN A 263 -4.27 5.89 15.98
N GLU A 264 -3.39 6.00 14.98
CA GLU A 264 -3.19 7.23 14.22
C GLU A 264 -4.46 7.65 13.45
N ALA A 265 -5.18 6.68 12.87
CA ALA A 265 -6.45 6.92 12.20
C ALA A 265 -7.54 7.44 13.16
N ARG A 266 -7.60 6.89 14.39
CA ARG A 266 -8.53 7.34 15.44
C ARG A 266 -8.18 8.74 15.95
N GLU A 267 -6.90 9.06 16.10
CA GLU A 267 -6.45 10.39 16.52
C GLU A 267 -6.75 11.48 15.48
N ASN A 268 -6.91 11.10 14.22
CA ASN A 268 -7.26 11.98 13.10
C ASN A 268 -8.67 11.67 12.54
N ALA A 269 -9.57 11.13 13.35
CA ALA A 269 -10.95 10.90 12.93
C ALA A 269 -11.68 12.23 12.63
N PRO A 270 -12.60 12.28 11.64
CA PRO A 270 -13.07 11.18 10.80
C PRO A 270 -12.05 10.73 9.75
N SER A 271 -11.90 9.41 9.57
CA SER A 271 -10.88 8.87 8.68
C SER A 271 -11.27 7.55 8.01
N VAL A 272 -10.66 7.29 6.85
CA VAL A 272 -10.74 6.05 6.08
C VAL A 272 -9.40 5.34 6.19
N VAL A 273 -9.42 4.08 6.64
CA VAL A 273 -8.25 3.20 6.59
C VAL A 273 -8.36 2.28 5.38
N PHE A 274 -7.54 2.53 4.36
CA PHE A 274 -7.45 1.71 3.18
C PHE A 274 -6.34 0.66 3.27
N ILE A 275 -6.73 -0.61 3.14
CA ILE A 275 -5.80 -1.75 3.14
C ILE A 275 -5.84 -2.41 1.76
N ASP A 276 -4.78 -2.22 0.96
CA ASP A 276 -4.65 -2.89 -0.33
C ASP A 276 -4.08 -4.31 -0.19
N GLU A 277 -4.37 -5.17 -1.16
CA GLU A 277 -3.87 -6.54 -1.24
C GLU A 277 -4.08 -7.35 0.06
N LEU A 278 -5.30 -7.27 0.64
CA LEU A 278 -5.63 -7.95 1.89
C LEU A 278 -5.33 -9.47 1.86
N ASP A 279 -5.31 -10.07 0.66
CA ASP A 279 -4.94 -11.47 0.46
C ASP A 279 -3.46 -11.80 0.70
N ALA A 280 -2.61 -10.82 1.02
CA ALA A 280 -1.26 -11.07 1.51
C ALA A 280 -1.26 -11.60 2.96
N VAL A 281 -2.07 -10.99 3.84
CA VAL A 281 -2.18 -11.34 5.27
C VAL A 281 -3.40 -12.19 5.57
N GLY A 282 -4.45 -12.05 4.76
CA GLY A 282 -5.77 -12.64 5.01
C GLY A 282 -5.95 -14.05 4.46
N ARG A 283 -4.90 -14.75 4.00
CA ARG A 283 -5.07 -16.12 3.48
C ARG A 283 -5.45 -17.09 4.58
N LYS A 284 -6.38 -17.98 4.26
CA LYS A 284 -6.74 -19.12 5.12
C LYS A 284 -5.48 -19.89 5.55
N ARG A 285 -5.47 -20.30 6.82
CA ARG A 285 -4.39 -21.08 7.43
C ARG A 285 -4.03 -22.27 6.54
N GLY A 286 -2.80 -22.29 6.02
CA GLY A 286 -2.26 -23.43 5.29
C GLY A 286 -1.52 -24.34 6.26
N LEU A 287 -1.66 -25.66 6.09
CA LEU A 287 -1.01 -26.73 6.86
C LEU A 287 0.53 -26.72 6.84
N ILE A 288 1.17 -25.69 6.29
CA ILE A 288 2.63 -25.61 6.17
C ILE A 288 3.17 -25.10 7.51
N LYS A 289 3.66 -26.05 8.31
CA LYS A 289 4.33 -25.91 9.62
C LYS A 289 5.65 -25.12 9.56
N ASP A 290 5.78 -24.10 8.72
CA ASP A 290 6.96 -23.24 8.71
C ASP A 290 6.74 -21.97 9.53
N SER A 291 7.82 -21.57 10.21
CA SER A 291 7.98 -20.44 11.13
C SER A 291 7.27 -19.14 10.70
N GLY A 292 7.13 -18.88 9.40
CA GLY A 292 6.50 -17.66 8.86
C GLY A 292 4.97 -17.58 9.01
N GLY A 293 4.27 -18.70 9.26
CA GLY A 293 2.81 -18.67 9.42
C GLY A 293 2.35 -17.99 10.71
N LYS A 294 3.13 -18.11 11.79
CA LYS A 294 2.77 -17.59 13.12
C LYS A 294 2.73 -16.07 13.17
N GLU A 295 3.63 -15.39 12.46
CA GLU A 295 3.68 -13.93 12.41
C GLU A 295 2.47 -13.38 11.68
N ARG A 296 2.18 -13.92 10.49
CA ARG A 296 1.00 -13.55 9.71
C ARG A 296 -0.29 -13.76 10.49
N ASP A 297 -0.39 -14.87 11.21
CA ASP A 297 -1.55 -15.18 12.05
C ASP A 297 -1.71 -14.19 13.21
N ALA A 298 -0.61 -13.79 13.86
CA ALA A 298 -0.65 -12.78 14.91
C ALA A 298 -1.10 -11.41 14.37
N THR A 299 -0.58 -11.02 13.22
CA THR A 299 -0.96 -9.80 12.50
C THR A 299 -2.43 -9.82 12.07
N LEU A 300 -2.90 -10.96 11.52
CA LEU A 300 -4.29 -11.16 11.14
C LEU A 300 -5.22 -11.05 12.36
N ASN A 301 -4.91 -11.72 13.46
CA ASN A 301 -5.70 -11.64 14.69
C ASN A 301 -5.76 -10.20 15.22
N GLN A 302 -4.66 -9.47 15.15
CA GLN A 302 -4.64 -8.07 15.56
C GLN A 302 -5.55 -7.20 14.66
N LEU A 303 -5.55 -7.43 13.36
CA LEU A 303 -6.46 -6.76 12.44
C LEU A 303 -7.93 -7.08 12.77
N LEU A 304 -8.25 -8.33 13.10
CA LEU A 304 -9.61 -8.72 13.52
C LEU A 304 -10.06 -7.99 14.79
N ILE A 305 -9.17 -7.86 15.79
CA ILE A 305 -9.46 -7.11 17.03
C ILE A 305 -9.73 -5.63 16.73
N CYS A 306 -8.93 -5.02 15.85
CA CYS A 306 -9.13 -3.62 15.44
C CYS A 306 -10.45 -3.41 14.69
N LEU A 307 -10.88 -4.39 13.87
CA LEU A 307 -12.15 -4.35 13.13
C LEU A 307 -13.38 -4.60 14.02
N ASP A 308 -13.27 -5.51 15.00
CA ASP A 308 -14.40 -5.85 15.90
C ASP A 308 -14.73 -4.72 16.88
N GLY A 309 -13.80 -3.80 17.12
CA GLY A 309 -14.10 -2.52 17.75
C GLY A 309 -14.66 -2.64 19.16
N PHE A 310 -13.92 -3.29 20.09
CA PHE A 310 -14.18 -3.14 21.52
C PHE A 310 -13.77 -1.76 22.07
N GLU A 311 -13.07 -0.95 21.27
CA GLU A 311 -12.58 0.37 21.66
C GLU A 311 -13.03 1.45 20.64
N GLY A 312 -14.08 2.19 20.99
CA GLY A 312 -14.35 3.51 20.41
C GLY A 312 -15.25 3.54 19.18
N ARG A 313 -16.23 4.44 19.23
CA ARG A 313 -17.32 4.62 18.27
C ARG A 313 -16.80 5.08 16.89
N GLY A 314 -17.05 4.28 15.85
CA GLY A 314 -17.82 4.66 14.65
C GLY A 314 -17.31 5.72 13.67
N ASP A 315 -16.19 6.41 13.90
CA ASP A 315 -15.73 7.51 13.01
C ASP A 315 -14.51 7.11 12.12
N VAL A 316 -14.06 5.85 12.24
CA VAL A 316 -13.05 5.25 11.37
C VAL A 316 -13.71 4.09 10.61
N ILE A 317 -13.70 4.16 9.28
CA ILE A 317 -14.19 3.07 8.42
C ILE A 317 -13.01 2.45 7.70
N THR A 318 -12.91 1.12 7.76
CA THR A 318 -11.88 0.38 7.04
C THR A 318 -12.39 -0.04 5.66
N ILE A 319 -11.67 0.30 4.60
CA ILE A 319 -11.91 -0.19 3.24
C ILE A 319 -10.75 -1.10 2.87
N ALA A 320 -11.00 -2.37 2.59
CA ALA A 320 -9.97 -3.29 2.12
C ALA A 320 -10.18 -3.67 0.68
N ALA A 321 -9.11 -3.83 -0.10
CA ALA A 321 -9.15 -4.32 -1.46
C ALA A 321 -8.53 -5.71 -1.58
N THR A 322 -9.17 -6.58 -2.36
CA THR A 322 -8.59 -7.88 -2.71
C THR A 322 -8.86 -8.25 -4.17
N ASN A 323 -7.92 -8.99 -4.75
CA ASN A 323 -8.09 -9.63 -6.05
C ASN A 323 -8.70 -11.04 -5.92
N ARG A 324 -8.63 -11.64 -4.72
CA ARG A 324 -8.92 -13.05 -4.48
C ARG A 324 -9.74 -13.23 -3.20
N HIS A 325 -11.04 -12.96 -3.30
CA HIS A 325 -11.95 -13.12 -2.17
C HIS A 325 -12.16 -14.60 -1.77
N ASP A 326 -11.82 -15.54 -2.65
CA ASP A 326 -11.96 -16.99 -2.48
C ASP A 326 -10.99 -17.57 -1.45
N ILE A 327 -9.80 -16.97 -1.30
CA ILE A 327 -8.75 -17.46 -0.39
C ILE A 327 -8.72 -16.76 0.96
N LEU A 328 -9.56 -15.75 1.15
CA LEU A 328 -9.61 -15.00 2.39
C LEU A 328 -10.13 -15.87 3.54
N ASP A 329 -9.58 -15.63 4.73
CA ASP A 329 -10.03 -16.28 5.95
C ASP A 329 -11.51 -15.90 6.20
N PRO A 330 -12.41 -16.89 6.39
CA PRO A 330 -13.82 -16.62 6.72
C PRO A 330 -13.99 -15.73 7.95
N ALA A 331 -13.01 -15.70 8.87
CA ALA A 331 -13.00 -14.81 10.01
C ALA A 331 -13.05 -13.34 9.62
N LEU A 332 -12.32 -12.91 8.57
CA LEU A 332 -12.34 -11.51 8.12
C LEU A 332 -13.71 -11.07 7.62
N VAL A 333 -14.46 -12.01 7.07
CA VAL A 333 -15.67 -11.80 6.29
C VAL A 333 -16.94 -11.95 7.13
N ARG A 334 -16.79 -12.24 8.43
CA ARG A 334 -17.91 -12.42 9.35
C ARG A 334 -18.65 -11.09 9.59
N PRO A 335 -19.99 -11.12 9.78
CA PRO A 335 -20.74 -9.92 10.15
C PRO A 335 -20.12 -9.19 11.36
N GLY A 336 -19.98 -7.87 11.25
CA GLY A 336 -19.29 -7.03 12.23
C GLY A 336 -17.86 -6.65 11.86
N ARG A 337 -17.26 -7.28 10.84
CA ARG A 337 -15.94 -6.96 10.28
C ARG A 337 -16.07 -6.42 8.87
N PHE A 338 -15.65 -7.16 7.84
CA PHE A 338 -15.98 -6.88 6.44
C PHE A 338 -17.37 -7.41 6.10
N ASP A 339 -18.39 -6.75 6.64
CA ASP A 339 -19.80 -7.10 6.46
C ASP A 339 -20.33 -6.71 5.07
N ARG A 340 -19.86 -5.58 4.53
CA ARG A 340 -20.20 -5.11 3.18
C ARG A 340 -19.15 -5.55 2.16
N LYS A 341 -19.60 -6.22 1.11
CA LYS A 341 -18.75 -6.64 -0.03
C LYS A 341 -19.25 -5.99 -1.29
N ILE A 342 -18.39 -5.21 -1.93
CA ILE A 342 -18.68 -4.58 -3.21
C ILE A 342 -17.86 -5.31 -4.26
N PHE A 343 -18.56 -5.96 -5.20
CA PHE A 343 -17.91 -6.61 -6.32
C PHE A 343 -17.78 -5.61 -7.49
N ILE A 344 -16.54 -5.36 -7.90
CA ILE A 344 -16.20 -4.47 -9.01
C ILE A 344 -15.92 -5.34 -10.24
N PRO A 345 -16.91 -5.51 -11.14
CA PRO A 345 -16.72 -6.24 -12.38
C PRO A 345 -15.81 -5.47 -13.34
N LYS A 346 -15.48 -6.12 -14.45
CA LYS A 346 -14.89 -5.46 -15.61
C LYS A 346 -15.89 -4.46 -16.22
N PRO A 347 -15.42 -3.35 -16.82
CA PRO A 347 -16.30 -2.32 -17.37
C PRO A 347 -17.14 -2.83 -18.56
N SER A 348 -18.41 -2.41 -18.59
CA SER A 348 -19.32 -2.58 -19.74
C SER A 348 -18.85 -1.78 -20.95
N LEU A 349 -19.48 -1.97 -22.12
CA LEU A 349 -19.17 -1.16 -23.31
C LEU A 349 -19.25 0.35 -23.01
N THR A 350 -20.34 0.79 -22.37
CA THR A 350 -20.52 2.18 -21.93
C THR A 350 -19.43 2.63 -20.97
N GLY A 351 -19.09 1.82 -19.96
CA GLY A 351 -18.02 2.16 -19.03
C GLY A 351 -16.64 2.25 -19.70
N ARG A 352 -16.36 1.39 -20.71
CA ARG A 352 -15.11 1.47 -21.49
C ARG A 352 -15.03 2.76 -22.30
N VAL A 353 -16.13 3.19 -22.91
CA VAL A 353 -16.20 4.49 -23.62
C VAL A 353 -15.89 5.64 -22.66
N GLU A 354 -16.50 5.65 -21.47
CA GLU A 354 -16.26 6.70 -20.46
C GLU A 354 -14.80 6.72 -20.00
N ILE A 355 -14.22 5.55 -19.71
CA ILE A 355 -12.81 5.43 -19.30
C ILE A 355 -11.86 5.91 -20.40
N LEU A 356 -12.12 5.53 -21.66
CA LEU A 356 -11.32 5.97 -22.79
C LEU A 356 -11.40 7.49 -22.97
N LYS A 357 -12.60 8.08 -22.86
CA LYS A 357 -12.81 9.53 -22.91
C LYS A 357 -12.05 10.25 -21.80
N LEU A 358 -12.15 9.77 -20.56
CA LEU A 358 -11.45 10.34 -19.41
C LEU A 358 -9.92 10.39 -19.62
N HIS A 359 -9.33 9.29 -20.07
CA HIS A 359 -7.88 9.24 -20.34
C HIS A 359 -7.46 10.03 -21.58
N ALA A 360 -8.39 10.26 -22.51
CA ALA A 360 -8.18 11.02 -23.72
C ALA A 360 -8.30 12.55 -23.51
N GLN A 361 -9.08 13.01 -22.53
CA GLN A 361 -9.28 14.45 -22.24
C GLN A 361 -7.97 15.21 -21.94
N LYS A 362 -6.99 14.55 -21.32
CA LYS A 362 -5.70 15.18 -20.99
C LYS A 362 -4.72 15.21 -22.16
N LYS A 363 -5.16 14.83 -23.36
CA LYS A 363 -4.31 14.59 -24.53
C LYS A 363 -4.90 15.28 -25.78
N PRO A 364 -4.07 15.81 -26.70
CA PRO A 364 -4.54 16.52 -27.90
C PRO A 364 -5.19 15.55 -28.89
N THR A 365 -6.51 15.38 -28.80
CA THR A 365 -7.31 14.36 -29.53
C THR A 365 -8.11 14.99 -30.66
N ALA A 366 -8.26 14.26 -31.77
CA ALA A 366 -9.01 14.78 -32.92
C ALA A 366 -10.51 14.77 -32.60
N GLU A 367 -11.24 15.78 -33.10
CA GLU A 367 -12.67 15.96 -32.85
C GLU A 367 -13.53 14.80 -33.41
N ASP A 368 -13.00 14.05 -34.38
CA ASP A 368 -13.65 12.92 -35.06
C ASP A 368 -13.42 11.55 -34.39
N MET A 369 -12.93 11.51 -33.15
CA MET A 369 -12.63 10.24 -32.48
C MET A 369 -13.91 9.45 -32.13
N ASP A 370 -13.99 8.21 -32.64
CA ASP A 370 -15.04 7.25 -32.30
C ASP A 370 -14.59 6.32 -31.17
N TYR A 371 -14.84 6.76 -29.95
CA TYR A 371 -14.62 5.95 -28.75
C TYR A 371 -15.46 4.68 -28.70
N VAL A 372 -16.61 4.63 -29.40
CA VAL A 372 -17.50 3.45 -29.42
C VAL A 372 -16.88 2.32 -30.24
N ALA A 373 -16.29 2.64 -31.38
CA ALA A 373 -15.54 1.68 -32.19
C ALA A 373 -14.37 1.07 -31.39
N VAL A 374 -13.58 1.92 -30.70
CA VAL A 374 -12.46 1.46 -29.88
C VAL A 374 -12.92 0.63 -28.67
N ALA A 375 -14.00 1.05 -28.01
CA ALA A 375 -14.59 0.31 -26.89
C ALA A 375 -15.14 -1.07 -27.31
N SER A 376 -15.63 -1.20 -28.54
CA SER A 376 -16.11 -2.46 -29.10
C SER A 376 -14.97 -3.45 -29.36
N MET A 377 -13.79 -2.96 -29.75
CA MET A 377 -12.59 -3.79 -29.97
C MET A 377 -11.82 -4.16 -28.69
N THR A 378 -12.21 -3.60 -27.53
CA THR A 378 -11.51 -3.75 -26.24
C THR A 378 -12.34 -4.55 -25.23
N GLU A 379 -13.13 -5.49 -25.72
CA GLU A 379 -13.95 -6.35 -24.86
C GLU A 379 -13.11 -7.14 -23.84
N GLY A 380 -13.59 -7.18 -22.60
CA GLY A 380 -12.93 -7.89 -21.51
C GLY A 380 -11.68 -7.20 -20.93
N MET A 381 -11.30 -6.03 -21.45
CA MET A 381 -10.21 -5.23 -20.91
C MET A 381 -10.61 -4.46 -19.65
N VAL A 382 -9.65 -4.26 -18.74
CA VAL A 382 -9.84 -3.48 -17.50
C VAL A 382 -9.39 -2.03 -17.67
N GLY A 383 -9.78 -1.14 -16.74
CA GLY A 383 -9.48 0.30 -16.80
C GLY A 383 -7.98 0.60 -16.99
N ALA A 384 -7.11 -0.08 -16.25
CA ALA A 384 -5.65 0.06 -16.41
C ALA A 384 -5.16 -0.35 -17.80
N GLU A 385 -5.81 -1.32 -18.45
CA GLU A 385 -5.46 -1.70 -19.82
C GLU A 385 -5.93 -0.65 -20.82
N LEU A 386 -7.12 -0.09 -20.66
CA LEU A 386 -7.64 0.99 -21.51
C LEU A 386 -6.76 2.24 -21.41
N ALA A 387 -6.38 2.64 -20.20
CA ALA A 387 -5.43 3.74 -19.98
C ALA A 387 -4.12 3.53 -20.75
N ASN A 388 -3.58 2.31 -20.68
CA ASN A 388 -2.34 1.95 -21.38
C ASN A 388 -2.50 1.95 -22.92
N ILE A 389 -3.70 1.69 -23.47
CA ILE A 389 -3.93 1.79 -24.92
C ILE A 389 -3.78 3.23 -25.39
N VAL A 390 -4.37 4.17 -24.65
CA VAL A 390 -4.27 5.61 -24.92
C VAL A 390 -2.82 6.08 -24.74
N GLU A 391 -2.10 5.54 -23.77
CA GLU A 391 -0.67 5.85 -23.55
C GLU A 391 0.22 5.35 -24.68
N ILE A 392 0.06 4.09 -25.10
CA ILE A 392 0.82 3.53 -26.22
C ILE A 392 0.52 4.29 -27.52
N ALA A 393 -0.73 4.70 -27.74
CA ALA A 393 -1.08 5.53 -28.88
C ALA A 393 -0.32 6.87 -28.86
N ALA A 394 -0.22 7.52 -27.69
CA ALA A 394 0.54 8.76 -27.50
C ALA A 394 2.02 8.59 -27.86
N ILE A 395 2.65 7.55 -27.32
CA ILE A 395 4.08 7.26 -27.54
C ILE A 395 4.37 6.99 -29.02
N ASN A 396 3.49 6.24 -29.70
CA ASN A 396 3.65 5.98 -31.12
C ASN A 396 3.55 7.26 -31.97
N MET A 397 2.72 8.22 -31.57
CA MET A 397 2.63 9.50 -32.26
C MET A 397 3.91 10.33 -32.13
N ILE A 398 4.48 10.38 -30.93
CA ILE A 398 5.77 11.04 -30.69
C ILE A 398 6.87 10.39 -31.52
N ARG A 399 6.89 9.05 -31.59
CA ARG A 399 7.85 8.30 -32.41
C ARG A 399 7.71 8.61 -33.91
N ASP A 400 6.49 8.80 -34.39
CA ASP A 400 6.22 9.15 -35.79
C ASP A 400 6.52 10.63 -36.12
N GLY A 401 6.93 11.44 -35.13
CA GLY A 401 7.31 12.85 -35.31
C GLY A 401 6.15 13.77 -35.69
N ARG A 402 4.90 13.41 -35.35
CA ARG A 402 3.71 14.18 -35.73
C ARG A 402 3.10 14.92 -34.54
N SER A 403 2.77 16.19 -34.75
CA SER A 403 2.12 17.10 -33.79
C SER A 403 0.59 17.10 -33.87
N GLU A 404 0.00 16.37 -34.81
CA GLU A 404 -1.46 16.32 -35.02
C GLU A 404 -2.20 15.54 -33.94
N ALA A 405 -3.51 15.76 -33.84
CA ALA A 405 -4.37 15.19 -32.80
C ALA A 405 -4.67 13.68 -33.02
N TYR A 406 -4.99 12.92 -31.95
CA TYR A 406 -5.26 11.46 -32.02
C TYR A 406 -6.40 11.12 -33.00
N ASN A 407 -6.14 10.27 -34.00
CA ASN A 407 -7.18 9.73 -34.90
C ASN A 407 -7.59 8.29 -34.55
N ASN A 408 -8.79 7.90 -34.96
CA ASN A 408 -9.36 6.55 -34.77
C ASN A 408 -8.42 5.42 -35.22
N ARG A 409 -7.76 5.60 -36.38
CA ARG A 409 -6.90 4.59 -36.99
C ARG A 409 -5.74 4.17 -36.06
N ARG A 410 -5.20 5.10 -35.27
CA ARG A 410 -4.06 4.84 -34.38
C ARG A 410 -4.45 4.13 -33.10
N LEU A 411 -5.59 4.48 -32.50
CA LEU A 411 -6.13 3.74 -31.35
C LEU A 411 -6.53 2.31 -31.76
N VAL A 412 -7.10 2.14 -32.94
CA VAL A 412 -7.39 0.81 -33.51
C VAL A 412 -6.10 0.03 -33.76
N THR A 413 -5.03 0.68 -34.25
CA THR A 413 -3.73 0.01 -34.47
C THR A 413 -3.07 -0.43 -33.15
N SER A 414 -3.14 0.40 -32.10
CA SER A 414 -2.62 0.05 -30.77
C SER A 414 -3.46 -1.06 -30.12
N CYS A 415 -4.78 -1.05 -30.28
CA CYS A 415 -5.68 -2.13 -29.88
C CYS A 415 -5.33 -3.44 -30.59
N THR A 416 -5.14 -3.40 -31.91
CA THR A 416 -4.86 -4.59 -32.74
C THR A 416 -3.49 -5.20 -32.41
N ASN A 417 -2.45 -4.38 -32.27
CA ASN A 417 -1.11 -4.83 -31.89
C ASN A 417 -1.05 -5.36 -30.45
N ARG A 418 -1.95 -4.91 -29.56
CA ARG A 418 -2.09 -5.47 -28.22
C ARG A 418 -2.92 -6.75 -28.20
N GLY A 419 -4.03 -6.81 -28.92
CA GLY A 419 -4.84 -8.01 -29.10
C GLY A 419 -4.00 -9.17 -29.63
N LYS A 420 -3.15 -8.93 -30.64
CA LYS A 420 -2.19 -9.92 -31.17
C LYS A 420 -1.11 -10.35 -30.16
N ARG A 421 -0.70 -9.48 -29.23
CA ARG A 421 0.27 -9.80 -28.17
C ARG A 421 -0.37 -10.56 -27.02
N ASN A 422 -1.55 -10.13 -26.56
CA ASN A 422 -2.33 -10.82 -25.51
C ASN A 422 -2.81 -12.20 -25.98
N ALA A 423 -3.25 -12.34 -27.23
CA ALA A 423 -3.59 -13.63 -27.82
C ALA A 423 -2.38 -14.59 -27.88
N ARG A 424 -1.19 -14.07 -28.21
CA ARG A 424 0.07 -14.84 -28.15
C ARG A 424 0.41 -15.27 -26.72
N TYR A 425 0.36 -14.34 -25.77
CA TYR A 425 0.69 -14.59 -24.37
C TYR A 425 -0.31 -15.56 -23.71
N ASN A 426 -1.61 -15.39 -23.92
CA ASN A 426 -2.62 -16.30 -23.38
C ASN A 426 -2.57 -17.67 -24.07
N GLY A 427 -2.26 -17.74 -25.36
CA GLY A 427 -2.06 -18.99 -26.09
C GLY A 427 -0.80 -19.76 -25.69
N GLU A 428 0.25 -19.07 -25.24
CA GLU A 428 1.43 -19.69 -24.61
C GLU A 428 1.09 -20.19 -23.19
N LYS A 429 0.40 -19.37 -22.38
CA LYS A 429 0.01 -19.73 -21.01
C LYS A 429 -0.97 -20.91 -20.94
N SER A 430 -1.89 -21.02 -21.89
CA SER A 430 -2.82 -22.15 -21.97
C SER A 430 -2.10 -23.44 -22.36
N ARG A 431 -1.16 -23.38 -23.32
CA ARG A 431 -0.31 -24.53 -23.67
C ARG A 431 0.59 -24.95 -22.51
N ASP A 432 1.17 -23.99 -21.77
CA ASP A 432 2.00 -24.29 -20.60
C ASP A 432 1.19 -24.95 -19.48
N MET A 433 -0.07 -24.54 -19.26
CA MET A 433 -0.97 -25.19 -18.30
C MET A 433 -1.44 -26.59 -18.74
N GLU A 434 -1.72 -26.81 -20.04
CA GLU A 434 -2.02 -28.14 -20.57
C GLU A 434 -0.81 -29.08 -20.46
N THR A 435 0.38 -28.57 -20.75
CA THR A 435 1.63 -29.34 -20.63
C THR A 435 1.97 -29.65 -19.16
N ALA A 436 1.54 -28.81 -18.21
CA ALA A 436 1.70 -29.03 -16.78
C ALA A 436 0.62 -29.94 -16.17
N ARG A 437 -0.54 -30.11 -16.81
CA ARG A 437 -1.57 -31.11 -16.42
C ARG A 437 -1.35 -32.48 -17.04
N SER A 438 -0.60 -32.56 -18.14
CA SER A 438 -0.23 -33.80 -18.84
C SER A 438 1.04 -34.47 -18.30
N LYS A 439 1.68 -33.89 -17.27
CA LYS A 439 2.80 -34.47 -16.52
C LYS A 439 2.40 -34.61 -15.08
#